data_AF-A0A6N6T6M3-F1
#
_entry.id   AF-A0A6N6T6M3-F1
#
_cell.length_a   1.000
_cell.length_b   1.000
_cell.length_c   1.000
_cell.angle_alpha   90.00
_cell.angle_beta   90.00
_cell.angle_gamma   90.00
#
_symmetry.space_group_name_H-M   'P 1'
#
loop_
_entity.id
_entity.type
_entity.pdbx_description
1 polymer ?
#
loop_
_entity_poly.entity_id
_entity_poly.type
_entity_poly.pdbx_seq_one_letter_code
_entity_poly.pdbx_strand_id
1 'polypeptide(L)'
;MARADAGRYRFHPEGRWRQAHGRGCAAAKQAKTLHAIKLNCARRHLTTAGKQTAIQKALQAAPEKSDRQLAKAIGVSHPTVATARKELEQKGELVKFTTSTGLDGKEYPRQVGKPEPAQRPISIKTM
;
A
#
# COMPACT_ATOMS: atom_id res chain seq x y z
N MET A 1 -22.24 -19.62 22.36
CA MET A 1 -22.79 -19.74 20.99
C MET A 1 -22.95 -18.34 20.39
N ALA A 2 -22.65 -18.23 19.09
CA ALA A 2 -22.48 -17.08 18.20
C ALA A 2 -23.14 -15.72 18.55
N ARG A 3 -22.31 -14.65 18.54
CA ARG A 3 -22.74 -13.25 18.37
C ARG A 3 -23.03 -13.01 16.89
N ALA A 4 -24.28 -12.68 16.55
CA ALA A 4 -24.69 -12.42 15.18
C ALA A 4 -24.27 -11.01 14.72
N ASP A 5 -23.47 -10.94 13.65
CA ASP A 5 -23.14 -9.73 12.88
C ASP A 5 -24.40 -9.18 12.18
N ALA A 6 -25.21 -8.40 12.89
CA ALA A 6 -26.39 -7.74 12.35
C ALA A 6 -26.03 -6.34 11.77
N GLY A 7 -25.52 -6.31 10.53
CA GLY A 7 -25.11 -5.07 9.86
C GLY A 7 -25.34 -5.01 8.35
N ARG A 8 -26.31 -5.76 7.79
CA ARG A 8 -26.47 -5.87 6.32
C ARG A 8 -27.54 -4.95 5.70
N TYR A 9 -28.54 -4.51 6.45
CA TYR A 9 -29.62 -3.66 5.93
C TYR A 9 -30.03 -2.59 6.93
N ARG A 10 -30.28 -1.36 6.46
CA ARG A 10 -30.91 -0.29 7.26
C ARG A 10 -32.32 -0.06 6.73
N PHE A 11 -33.29 -0.05 7.64
CA PHE A 11 -34.68 0.25 7.30
C PHE A 11 -34.82 1.75 7.01
N HIS A 12 -35.27 2.10 5.80
CA HIS A 12 -35.55 3.49 5.42
C HIS A 12 -36.99 3.86 5.86
N PRO A 13 -37.25 5.10 6.31
CA PRO A 13 -38.58 5.52 6.78
C PRO A 13 -39.71 5.42 5.74
N GLU A 14 -39.40 5.17 4.47
CA GLU A 14 -40.37 4.93 3.37
C GLU A 14 -40.71 3.44 3.16
N GLY A 15 -40.42 2.57 4.12
CA GLY A 15 -40.80 1.15 4.06
C GLY A 15 -39.96 0.29 3.12
N ARG A 16 -38.78 0.77 2.69
CA ARG A 16 -37.88 0.03 1.79
C ARG A 16 -36.58 -0.35 2.50
N TRP A 17 -36.18 -1.62 2.38
CA TRP A 17 -34.87 -2.09 2.80
C TRP A 17 -33.79 -1.59 1.82
N ARG A 18 -32.86 -0.74 2.27
CA ARG A 18 -31.66 -0.41 1.49
C ARG A 18 -30.47 -1.20 2.03
N GLN A 19 -29.72 -1.82 1.12
CA GLN A 19 -28.43 -2.42 1.43
C GLN A 19 -27.52 -1.32 1.99
N ALA A 20 -26.92 -1.57 3.15
CA ALA A 20 -25.85 -0.70 3.65
C ALA A 20 -24.62 -0.93 2.75
N HIS A 21 -24.57 -0.30 1.57
CA HIS A 21 -23.38 -0.29 0.72
C HIS A 21 -22.32 0.65 1.32
N GLY A 22 -21.97 0.42 2.58
CA GLY A 22 -20.96 1.18 3.29
C GLY A 22 -19.60 0.53 3.14
N ARG A 23 -19.03 0.55 1.92
CA ARG A 23 -17.57 0.48 1.65
C ARG A 23 -17.38 1.00 0.23
N GLY A 24 -16.77 2.19 0.09
CA GLY A 24 -16.61 2.88 -1.19
C GLY A 24 -16.08 1.99 -2.32
N CYS A 25 -16.67 2.12 -3.50
CA CYS A 25 -16.40 1.34 -4.70
C CYS A 25 -14.89 1.21 -5.02
N ALA A 26 -14.11 2.26 -4.74
CA ALA A 26 -12.67 2.32 -5.00
C ALA A 26 -11.86 1.35 -4.13
N ALA A 27 -12.01 1.36 -2.80
CA ALA A 27 -11.24 0.50 -1.90
C ALA A 27 -11.53 -0.99 -2.12
N ALA A 28 -12.80 -1.32 -2.40
CA ALA A 28 -13.21 -2.68 -2.76
C ALA A 28 -12.59 -3.11 -4.11
N LYS A 29 -12.53 -2.21 -5.10
CA LYS A 29 -11.88 -2.46 -6.40
C LYS A 29 -10.38 -2.70 -6.24
N GLN A 30 -9.69 -1.86 -5.47
CA GLN A 30 -8.27 -2.03 -5.15
C GLN A 30 -7.99 -3.39 -4.50
N ALA A 31 -8.80 -3.79 -3.52
CA ALA A 31 -8.64 -5.08 -2.84
C ALA A 31 -8.78 -6.27 -3.81
N LYS A 32 -9.75 -6.21 -4.74
CA LYS A 32 -9.93 -7.23 -5.78
C LYS A 32 -8.71 -7.31 -6.70
N THR A 33 -8.21 -6.17 -7.18
CA THR A 33 -7.02 -6.13 -8.05
C THR A 33 -5.78 -6.70 -7.36
N LEU A 34 -5.53 -6.32 -6.10
CA LEU A 34 -4.40 -6.83 -5.32
C LEU A 34 -4.51 -8.34 -5.09
N HIS A 35 -5.73 -8.85 -4.85
CA HIS A 35 -5.96 -10.28 -4.69
C HIS A 35 -5.66 -11.05 -5.99
N ALA A 36 -6.09 -10.55 -7.14
CA ALA A 36 -5.77 -11.17 -8.43
C ALA A 36 -4.26 -11.19 -8.69
N ILE A 37 -3.56 -10.10 -8.38
CA ILE A 37 -2.10 -10.01 -8.49
C ILE A 37 -1.41 -11.02 -7.57
N LYS A 38 -1.86 -11.16 -6.33
CA LYS A 38 -1.34 -12.15 -5.37
C LYS A 38 -1.41 -13.57 -5.93
N LEU A 39 -2.57 -13.95 -6.47
CA LEU A 39 -2.79 -15.27 -7.06
C LEU A 39 -1.83 -15.50 -8.23
N ASN A 40 -1.60 -14.49 -9.07
CA ASN A 40 -0.65 -14.58 -10.17
C ASN A 40 0.80 -14.72 -9.69
N CYS A 41 1.21 -13.96 -8.67
CA CYS A 41 2.54 -14.06 -8.07
C CYS A 41 2.83 -15.43 -7.44
N ALA A 42 1.80 -16.12 -6.97
CA ALA A 42 1.92 -17.47 -6.41
C ALA A 42 2.09 -18.56 -7.48
N ARG A 43 1.89 -18.26 -8.78
CA ARG A 43 2.06 -19.24 -9.86
C ARG A 43 3.54 -19.52 -10.11
N ARG A 44 3.88 -20.80 -10.25
CA ARG A 44 5.27 -21.26 -10.49
C ARG A 44 5.89 -20.75 -11.78
N HIS A 45 5.06 -20.44 -12.79
CA HIS A 45 5.52 -20.00 -14.12
C HIS A 45 5.73 -18.50 -14.25
N LEU A 46 5.57 -17.72 -13.17
CA LEU A 46 5.73 -16.28 -13.27
C LEU A 46 7.21 -15.89 -13.33
N THR A 47 7.63 -15.39 -14.49
CA THR A 47 8.97 -14.87 -14.73
C THR A 47 9.26 -13.65 -13.83
N THR A 48 10.54 -13.32 -13.65
CA THR A 48 10.97 -12.13 -12.90
C THR A 48 10.42 -10.83 -13.48
N ALA A 49 10.41 -10.70 -14.81
CA ALA A 49 9.76 -9.59 -15.51
C ALA A 49 8.23 -9.55 -15.25
N GLY A 50 7.57 -10.71 -15.24
CA GLY A 50 6.16 -10.83 -14.87
C GLY A 50 5.88 -10.37 -13.42
N LYS A 51 6.81 -10.64 -12.49
CA LYS A 51 6.71 -10.14 -11.11
C LYS A 51 6.86 -8.63 -11.03
N GLN A 52 7.81 -8.05 -11.76
CA GLN A 52 7.99 -6.59 -11.79
C GLN A 52 6.75 -5.87 -12.34
N THR A 53 6.20 -6.35 -13.46
CA THR A 53 4.97 -5.77 -14.03
C THR A 53 3.77 -5.91 -13.08
N ALA A 54 3.67 -7.02 -12.36
CA ALA A 54 2.65 -7.23 -11.33
C ALA A 54 2.78 -6.23 -10.17
N ILE A 55 4.01 -5.92 -9.73
CA ILE A 55 4.29 -4.92 -8.69
C ILE A 55 3.91 -3.51 -9.19
N GLN A 56 4.27 -3.15 -10.42
CA GLN A 56 3.92 -1.85 -11.01
C GLN A 56 2.39 -1.66 -11.07
N LYS A 57 1.65 -2.69 -11.52
CA LYS A 57 0.18 -2.67 -11.53
C LYS A 57 -0.40 -2.51 -10.12
N ALA A 58 0.18 -3.16 -9.11
CA ALA A 58 -0.25 -3.01 -7.73
C ALA A 58 -0.03 -1.59 -7.19
N LEU A 59 1.10 -0.97 -7.54
CA LEU A 59 1.44 0.40 -7.15
C LEU A 59 0.53 1.44 -7.80
N GLN A 60 0.19 1.27 -9.07
CA GLN A 60 -0.78 2.12 -9.78
C GLN A 60 -2.20 1.96 -9.24
N ALA A 61 -2.59 0.75 -8.84
CA ALA A 61 -3.92 0.49 -8.31
C ALA A 61 -4.13 1.12 -6.92
N ALA A 62 -3.13 1.10 -6.05
CA ALA A 62 -3.25 1.61 -4.67
C ALA A 62 -1.98 2.37 -4.23
N PRO A 63 -1.76 3.60 -4.75
CA PRO A 63 -0.54 4.35 -4.48
C PRO A 63 -0.45 4.87 -3.02
N GLU A 64 -1.59 5.13 -2.38
CA GLU A 64 -1.71 5.66 -1.01
C GLU A 64 -1.19 4.68 0.07
N LYS A 65 -1.19 3.37 -0.23
CA LYS A 65 -0.81 2.33 0.73
C LYS A 65 0.70 2.27 0.93
N SER A 66 1.10 1.95 2.16
CA SER A 66 2.51 1.70 2.50
C SER A 66 3.08 0.47 1.79
N ASP A 67 4.39 0.48 1.56
CA ASP A 67 5.09 -0.58 0.80
C ASP A 67 4.92 -1.95 1.46
N ARG A 68 4.95 -1.99 2.81
CA ARG A 68 4.74 -3.20 3.61
C ARG A 68 3.33 -3.77 3.48
N GLN A 69 2.32 -2.91 3.39
CA GLN A 69 0.94 -3.35 3.16
C GLN A 69 0.78 -3.96 1.78
N LEU A 70 1.29 -3.28 0.75
CA LEU A 70 1.23 -3.78 -0.62
C LEU A 70 1.98 -5.10 -0.76
N ALA A 71 3.20 -5.17 -0.22
CA ALA A 71 4.03 -6.37 -0.14
C ALA A 71 3.26 -7.56 0.48
N LYS A 72 2.61 -7.35 1.64
CA LYS A 72 1.79 -8.38 2.29
C LYS A 72 0.56 -8.77 1.45
N ALA A 73 -0.05 -7.81 0.78
CA ALA A 73 -1.23 -8.04 -0.05
C ALA A 73 -0.90 -8.88 -1.29
N ILE A 74 0.25 -8.65 -1.93
CA ILE A 74 0.68 -9.37 -3.16
C ILE A 74 1.57 -10.58 -2.88
N GLY A 75 2.13 -10.72 -1.68
CA GLY A 75 3.03 -11.82 -1.31
C GLY A 75 4.49 -11.63 -1.77
N VAL A 76 4.97 -10.38 -1.84
CA VAL A 76 6.35 -10.04 -2.26
C VAL A 76 7.07 -9.34 -1.10
N SER A 77 8.41 -9.29 -1.16
CA SER A 77 9.21 -8.55 -0.18
C SER A 77 9.05 -7.02 -0.32
N HIS A 78 8.94 -6.33 0.81
CA HIS A 78 8.81 -4.86 0.86
C HIS A 78 9.96 -4.07 0.19
N PRO A 79 11.26 -4.44 0.27
CA PRO A 79 12.32 -3.76 -0.48
C PRO A 79 12.09 -3.76 -1.99
N THR A 80 11.58 -4.85 -2.56
CA THR A 80 11.31 -4.96 -4.00
C THR A 80 10.20 -4.01 -4.45
N VAL A 81 9.21 -3.79 -3.58
CA VAL A 81 8.15 -2.80 -3.84
C VAL A 81 8.70 -1.38 -3.74
N ALA A 82 9.58 -1.13 -2.77
CA ALA A 82 10.20 0.18 -2.58
C ALA A 82 11.11 0.57 -3.76
N THR A 83 11.89 -0.36 -4.32
CA THR A 83 12.71 -0.09 -5.51
C THR A 83 11.85 0.22 -6.73
N ALA A 84 10.83 -0.60 -6.99
CA ALA A 84 9.90 -0.39 -8.10
C ALA A 84 9.14 0.94 -7.96
N ARG A 85 8.75 1.32 -6.73
CA ARG A 85 8.10 2.61 -6.47
C ARG A 85 9.03 3.79 -6.77
N LYS A 86 10.30 3.73 -6.34
CA LYS A 86 11.29 4.78 -6.66
C LYS A 86 11.51 4.94 -8.16
N GLU A 87 11.64 3.84 -8.89
CA GLU A 87 11.80 3.87 -10.36
C GLU A 87 10.60 4.53 -11.04
N LEU A 88 9.38 4.20 -10.63
CA LEU A 88 8.16 4.80 -11.18
C LEU A 88 7.99 6.27 -10.80
N GLU A 89 8.35 6.67 -9.58
CA GLU A 89 8.35 8.06 -9.13
C GLU A 89 9.41 8.90 -9.88
N GLN A 90 10.55 8.31 -10.25
CA GLN A 90 11.57 8.95 -11.07
C GLN A 90 11.10 9.16 -12.51
N LYS A 91 10.39 8.18 -13.08
CA LYS A 91 9.79 8.28 -14.41
C LYS A 91 8.59 9.24 -14.47
N GLY A 92 8.05 9.64 -13.33
CA GLY A 92 6.85 10.49 -13.25
C GLY A 92 5.54 9.73 -13.51
N GLU A 93 5.56 8.40 -13.53
CA GLU A 93 4.38 7.56 -13.72
C GLU A 93 3.50 7.45 -12.46
N LEU A 94 4.06 7.81 -11.30
CA LEU A 94 3.36 7.84 -10.01
C LEU A 94 3.46 9.21 -9.36
N VAL A 95 2.36 9.66 -8.77
CA VAL A 95 2.32 10.85 -7.91
C VAL A 95 3.14 10.57 -6.65
N LYS A 96 4.03 11.51 -6.30
CA LYS A 96 4.83 11.43 -5.08
C LYS A 96 3.94 11.73 -3.87
N PHE A 97 3.67 10.71 -3.06
CA PHE A 97 2.92 10.86 -1.81
C PHE A 97 3.87 11.16 -0.65
N THR A 98 3.59 12.23 0.10
CA THR A 98 4.33 12.61 1.31
C THR A 98 3.98 11.73 2.50
N THR A 99 2.72 11.26 2.58
CA THR A 99 2.22 10.36 3.62
C THR A 99 1.87 8.98 3.06
N SER A 100 1.84 7.98 3.92
CA SER A 100 1.38 6.64 3.58
C SER A 100 0.55 6.04 4.71
N THR A 101 -0.53 5.35 4.35
CA THR A 101 -1.38 4.69 5.34
C THR A 101 -0.74 3.37 5.78
N GLY A 102 -0.50 3.26 7.09
CA GLY A 102 -0.04 2.04 7.75
C GLY A 102 -1.19 1.06 8.05
N LEU A 103 -0.85 -0.16 8.47
CA LEU A 103 -1.84 -1.21 8.82
C LEU A 103 -2.80 -0.76 9.93
N ASP A 104 -2.34 0.12 10.79
CA ASP A 104 -3.10 0.68 11.91
C ASP A 104 -4.08 1.77 11.46
N GLY A 105 -4.19 2.04 10.16
CA GLY A 105 -4.99 3.16 9.61
C GLY A 105 -4.39 4.54 9.83
N LYS A 106 -3.25 4.63 10.54
CA LYS A 106 -2.50 5.86 10.77
C LYS A 106 -1.67 6.24 9.54
N GLU A 107 -1.54 7.54 9.31
CA GLU A 107 -0.65 8.09 8.31
C GLU A 107 0.75 8.27 8.87
N TYR A 108 1.74 7.81 8.10
CA TYR A 108 3.15 7.96 8.42
C TYR A 108 3.84 8.79 7.34
N PRO A 109 4.74 9.73 7.72
CA PRO A 109 5.56 10.43 6.74
C PRO A 109 6.47 9.42 6.03
N ARG A 110 6.43 9.42 4.70
CA ARG A 110 7.14 8.45 3.87
C ARG A 110 8.64 8.74 3.80
N GLN A 111 8.99 10.02 3.69
CA GLN A 111 10.36 10.49 3.69
C GLN A 111 10.56 11.35 4.93
N VAL A 112 11.05 10.73 6.01
CA VAL A 112 11.68 11.50 7.07
C VAL A 112 13.09 11.78 6.58
N GLY A 113 13.36 13.04 6.21
CA GLY A 113 14.72 13.47 5.87
C GLY A 113 15.64 13.02 6.99
N LYS A 114 16.69 12.26 6.67
CA LYS A 114 17.67 11.86 7.66
C LYS A 114 18.25 13.16 8.24
N PRO A 115 18.19 13.39 9.56
CA PRO A 115 18.77 14.61 10.11
C PRO A 115 20.25 14.65 9.71
N GLU A 116 20.69 15.83 9.27
CA GLU A 116 22.08 16.04 8.85
C GLU A 116 23.00 15.56 9.98
N PRO A 117 24.04 14.74 9.68
CA PRO A 117 24.91 14.24 10.71
C PRO A 117 25.57 15.42 11.41
N ALA A 118 25.31 15.56 12.72
CA ALA A 118 25.94 16.59 13.54
C ALA A 118 27.46 16.51 13.36
N GLN A 119 28.06 17.57 12.82
CA GLN A 119 29.50 17.66 12.63
C GLN A 119 30.16 17.55 14.00
N ARG A 120 30.85 16.43 14.24
CA ARG A 120 31.68 16.31 15.44
C ARG A 120 32.91 17.20 15.21
N PRO A 121 33.29 18.06 16.18
CA PRO A 121 34.47 18.89 16.01
C PRO A 121 35.68 17.98 15.77
N ILE A 122 36.42 18.26 14.69
CA ILE A 122 37.65 17.55 14.36
C ILE A 122 38.65 17.91 15.45
N SER A 123 39.07 16.92 16.24
CA SER A 123 40.07 17.12 17.29
C SER A 123 41.43 17.28 16.64
N ILE A 124 41.83 18.53 16.36
CA ILE A 124 43.17 18.85 15.90
C ILE A 124 44.11 18.65 17.08
N LYS A 125 45.01 17.67 16.98
CA LYS A 125 45.98 17.36 18.03
C LYS A 125 47.18 18.30 17.86
N THR A 126 47.30 19.29 18.75
CA THR A 126 48.44 20.21 18.78
C THR A 126 49.73 19.44 19.07
N MET A 127 50.76 19.66 18.23
CA MET A 127 52.12 19.14 18.40
C MET A 127 52.91 19.96 19.41
#